data_AF-A0A7V1XWA3-F1
#
_entry.id   AF-A0A7V1XWA3-F1
#
_cell.length_a   1.000
_cell.length_b   1.000
_cell.length_c   1.000
_cell.angle_alpha   90.00
_cell.angle_beta   90.00
_cell.angle_gamma   90.00
#
_symmetry.space_group_name_H-M   'P 1'
#
loop_
_entity.id
_entity.type
_entity.pdbx_description
1 polymer ?
#
loop_
_entity_poly.entity_id
_entity_poly.type
_entity_poly.pdbx_seq_one_letter_code
_entity_poly.pdbx_strand_id
1 'polypeptide(L)'
;MRSKLPVLLLSCVLPLTAMTQTNPAKAQSKAKALTPAQVHQSALIIDTHADTTGRLVDENFDMANPPAGDEGHLDFAKAKKGNLAAEFFSIWVEPVEFKGRYAHRALAMIDAVYQQAEKHPDKMMMAFSTADIEKAYRQKKLAALMGLEGGHAIENNMRLLRMYYQLGVRYMTLTWSNTNEWADASGDINDE
;
A
#
# COMPACT_ATOMS: atom_id res chain seq x y z
N MET A 1 39.66 60.86 -36.94
CA MET A 1 41.06 60.70 -37.40
C MET A 1 41.77 59.78 -36.41
N ARG A 2 41.81 58.47 -36.69
CA ARG A 2 43.00 57.69 -37.10
C ARG A 2 44.25 57.95 -36.25
N SER A 3 44.52 57.05 -35.31
CA SER A 3 45.87 56.67 -34.91
C SER A 3 45.89 55.16 -34.69
N LYS A 4 46.58 54.46 -35.58
CA LYS A 4 46.82 53.03 -35.56
C LYS A 4 48.11 52.81 -34.77
N LEU A 5 48.10 51.99 -33.73
CA LEU A 5 49.34 51.40 -33.19
C LEU A 5 49.44 49.95 -33.64
N PRO A 6 50.59 49.51 -34.18
CA PRO A 6 50.73 48.22 -34.82
C PRO A 6 50.96 47.11 -33.79
N VAL A 7 50.36 45.97 -34.09
CA VAL A 7 50.54 44.67 -33.43
C VAL A 7 51.94 44.16 -33.76
N LEU A 8 52.74 43.89 -32.72
CA LEU A 8 53.98 43.12 -32.85
C LEU A 8 53.69 41.68 -32.41
N LEU A 9 53.58 40.76 -33.36
CA LEU A 9 53.48 39.32 -33.09
C LEU A 9 54.85 38.81 -32.61
N LEU A 10 54.93 38.48 -31.32
CA LEU A 10 56.05 37.74 -30.76
C LEU A 10 55.70 36.26 -30.76
N SER A 11 56.19 35.51 -31.75
CA SER A 11 56.04 34.05 -31.83
C SER A 11 56.93 33.39 -30.77
N CYS A 12 56.39 33.19 -29.57
CA CYS A 12 57.03 32.41 -28.52
C CYS A 12 56.72 30.93 -28.73
N VAL A 13 57.69 30.18 -29.29
CA VAL A 13 57.62 28.72 -29.38
C VAL A 13 57.90 28.15 -27.99
N LEU A 14 56.84 27.74 -27.29
CA LEU A 14 56.94 27.02 -26.01
C LEU A 14 57.20 25.53 -26.29
N PRO A 15 58.19 24.90 -25.64
CA PRO A 15 58.42 23.47 -25.77
C PRO A 15 57.24 22.70 -25.17
N LEU A 16 56.67 21.79 -25.97
CA LEU A 16 55.59 20.89 -25.58
C LEU A 16 56.13 19.91 -24.52
N THR A 17 56.03 20.30 -23.25
CA THR A 17 56.22 19.39 -22.13
C THR A 17 54.95 18.53 -22.04
N ALA A 18 55.08 17.26 -22.39
CA ALA A 18 54.01 16.28 -22.22
C ALA A 18 53.71 16.13 -20.73
N MET A 19 52.72 16.87 -20.23
CA MET A 19 52.12 16.60 -18.94
C MET A 19 51.36 15.28 -19.05
N THR A 20 51.95 14.21 -18.52
CA THR A 20 51.22 12.98 -18.22
C THR A 20 50.14 13.31 -17.19
N GLN A 21 48.91 13.51 -17.67
CA GLN A 21 47.73 13.50 -16.81
C GLN A 21 47.64 12.12 -16.16
N THR A 22 48.10 11.99 -14.93
CA THR A 22 47.70 10.90 -14.05
C THR A 22 46.24 11.13 -13.72
N ASN A 23 45.36 10.60 -14.57
CA ASN A 23 43.93 10.55 -14.29
C ASN A 23 43.79 9.67 -13.04
N PRO A 24 43.39 10.20 -11.86
CA PRO A 24 43.12 9.33 -10.74
C PRO A 24 41.87 8.57 -11.14
N ALA A 25 42.04 7.33 -11.58
CA ALA A 25 40.93 6.42 -11.77
C ALA A 25 40.19 6.40 -10.42
N LYS A 26 39.07 7.13 -10.34
CA LYS A 26 38.14 7.03 -9.24
C LYS A 26 37.74 5.56 -9.23
N ALA A 27 38.32 4.81 -8.30
CA ALA A 27 37.80 3.52 -7.91
C ALA A 27 36.40 3.78 -7.33
N GLN A 28 35.40 3.86 -8.22
CA GLN A 28 34.02 3.73 -7.84
C GLN A 28 33.89 2.30 -7.33
N SER A 29 33.99 2.12 -6.01
CA SER A 29 33.59 0.87 -5.38
C SER A 29 32.15 0.64 -5.79
N LYS A 30 31.90 -0.37 -6.64
CA LYS A 30 30.53 -0.80 -6.93
C LYS A 30 29.88 -1.11 -5.58
N ALA A 31 28.89 -0.32 -5.18
CA ALA A 31 28.13 -0.60 -3.97
C ALA A 31 27.63 -2.05 -4.05
N LYS A 32 27.82 -2.81 -2.97
CA LYS A 32 27.40 -4.21 -2.92
C LYS A 32 25.88 -4.26 -3.15
N ALA A 33 25.44 -4.93 -4.21
CA ALA A 33 24.02 -5.12 -4.48
C ALA A 33 23.38 -5.93 -3.34
N LEU A 34 22.22 -5.47 -2.88
CA LEU A 34 21.40 -6.19 -1.89
C LEU A 34 20.76 -7.43 -2.53
N THR A 35 20.58 -8.49 -1.75
CA THR A 35 19.76 -9.63 -2.18
C THR A 35 18.27 -9.26 -2.18
N PRO A 36 17.39 -9.98 -2.92
CA PRO A 36 15.95 -9.72 -2.88
C PRO A 36 15.37 -9.74 -1.45
N ALA A 37 15.83 -10.66 -0.60
CA ALA A 37 15.42 -10.72 0.80
C ALA A 37 15.86 -9.49 1.60
N GLN A 38 17.07 -8.95 1.35
CA GLN A 38 17.53 -7.73 2.00
C GLN A 38 16.74 -6.50 1.55
N VAL A 39 16.38 -6.43 0.26
CA VAL A 39 15.48 -5.38 -0.26
C VAL A 39 14.13 -5.47 0.43
N HIS A 40 13.50 -6.66 0.44
CA HIS A 40 12.20 -6.90 1.07
C HIS A 40 12.18 -6.49 2.55
N GLN A 41 13.23 -6.82 3.31
CA GLN A 41 13.33 -6.51 4.73
C GLN A 41 13.66 -5.04 5.02
N SER A 42 14.12 -4.29 4.02
CA SER A 42 14.42 -2.86 4.16
C SER A 42 13.21 -1.96 3.86
N ALA A 43 12.09 -2.53 3.43
CA ALA A 43 10.90 -1.80 3.00
C ALA A 43 9.72 -2.01 3.94
N LEU A 44 8.80 -1.04 3.93
CA LEU A 44 7.43 -1.23 4.42
C LEU A 44 6.65 -1.95 3.32
N ILE A 45 6.23 -3.18 3.59
CA ILE A 45 5.35 -3.92 2.67
C ILE A 45 3.91 -3.55 3.04
N ILE A 46 3.19 -2.99 2.07
CA ILE A 46 1.81 -2.56 2.21
C ILE A 46 1.02 -3.35 1.17
N ASP A 47 0.14 -4.23 1.64
CA ASP A 47 -0.87 -4.84 0.78
C ASP A 47 -2.12 -3.96 0.82
N THR A 48 -2.71 -3.71 -0.34
CA THR A 48 -3.85 -2.82 -0.51
C THR A 48 -5.17 -3.58 -0.59
N HIS A 49 -5.18 -4.91 -0.46
CA HIS A 49 -6.42 -5.66 -0.55
C HIS A 49 -6.33 -7.10 -0.01
N ALA A 50 -7.04 -7.39 1.08
CA ALA A 50 -7.24 -8.76 1.55
C ALA A 50 -8.69 -9.06 2.02
N ASP A 51 -9.29 -10.10 1.45
CA ASP A 51 -10.65 -10.58 1.75
C ASP A 51 -10.77 -11.40 3.04
N THR A 52 -9.91 -11.14 4.03
CA THR A 52 -9.93 -11.89 5.29
C THR A 52 -11.16 -11.56 6.14
N THR A 53 -11.77 -10.39 5.93
CA THR A 53 -12.87 -9.88 6.77
C THR A 53 -14.12 -10.75 6.75
N GLY A 54 -14.43 -11.42 5.63
CA GLY A 54 -15.55 -12.37 5.57
C GLY A 54 -15.38 -13.49 6.60
N ARG A 55 -14.17 -14.03 6.72
CA ARG A 55 -13.82 -15.05 7.72
C ARG A 55 -13.96 -14.54 9.16
N LEU A 56 -13.62 -13.27 9.40
CA LEU A 56 -13.76 -12.66 10.72
C LEU A 56 -15.22 -12.63 11.16
N VAL A 57 -16.14 -12.33 10.23
CA VAL A 57 -17.58 -12.23 10.52
C VAL A 57 -18.26 -13.60 10.53
N ASP A 58 -18.00 -14.44 9.54
CA ASP A 58 -18.80 -15.65 9.29
C ASP A 58 -18.24 -16.89 9.98
N GLU A 59 -16.91 -16.97 10.12
CA GLU A 59 -16.23 -18.12 10.73
C GLU A 59 -15.79 -17.84 12.17
N ASN A 60 -16.00 -16.60 12.67
CA ASN A 60 -15.41 -16.12 13.91
C ASN A 60 -13.87 -16.35 13.96
N PHE A 61 -13.22 -16.14 12.80
CA PHE A 61 -11.80 -16.40 12.63
C PHE A 61 -10.94 -15.49 13.52
N ASP A 62 -9.99 -16.09 14.21
CA ASP A 62 -9.01 -15.38 15.03
C ASP A 62 -7.64 -15.40 14.34
N MET A 63 -7.18 -14.23 13.88
CA MET A 63 -5.90 -14.09 13.18
C MET A 63 -4.67 -14.48 14.03
N ALA A 64 -4.80 -14.56 15.35
CA ALA A 64 -3.73 -15.05 16.22
C ALA A 64 -3.68 -16.57 16.32
N ASN A 65 -4.80 -17.25 16.07
CA ASN A 65 -4.97 -18.68 16.33
C ASN A 65 -5.70 -19.35 15.14
N PRO A 66 -5.10 -19.33 13.94
CA PRO A 66 -5.69 -20.04 12.80
C PRO A 66 -5.83 -21.54 13.12
N PRO A 67 -6.94 -22.19 12.71
CA PRO A 67 -7.13 -23.63 12.91
C PRO A 67 -5.99 -24.47 12.33
N ALA A 68 -5.79 -25.68 12.86
CA ALA A 68 -4.83 -26.61 12.28
C ALA A 68 -5.22 -26.95 10.83
N GLY A 69 -4.29 -26.78 9.90
CA GLY A 69 -4.55 -26.98 8.47
C GLY A 69 -5.24 -25.81 7.78
N ASP A 70 -5.34 -24.64 8.42
CA ASP A 70 -5.90 -23.43 7.80
C ASP A 70 -5.11 -23.02 6.54
N GLU A 71 -5.77 -23.04 5.39
CA GLU A 71 -5.21 -22.64 4.10
C GLU A 71 -5.37 -21.14 3.82
N GLY A 72 -5.93 -20.37 4.77
CA GLY A 72 -6.08 -18.93 4.63
C GLY A 72 -4.75 -18.20 4.46
N HIS A 73 -4.76 -17.13 3.67
CA HIS A 73 -3.53 -16.45 3.26
C HIS A 73 -3.02 -15.40 4.26
N LEU A 74 -3.87 -14.93 5.18
CA LEU A 74 -3.54 -13.90 6.14
C LEU A 74 -3.84 -14.33 7.58
N ASP A 75 -2.80 -14.31 8.40
CA ASP A 75 -2.84 -14.39 9.87
C ASP A 75 -1.61 -13.65 10.42
N PHE A 76 -1.52 -13.41 11.73
CA PHE A 76 -0.41 -12.64 12.29
C PHE A 76 0.97 -13.30 12.12
N ALA A 77 1.03 -14.64 12.10
CA ALA A 77 2.28 -15.36 11.91
C ALA A 77 2.77 -15.23 10.46
N LYS A 78 1.87 -15.37 9.48
CA LYS A 78 2.12 -15.16 8.05
C LYS A 78 2.50 -13.71 7.77
N ALA A 79 1.76 -12.73 8.29
CA ALA A 79 2.06 -11.31 8.15
C ALA A 79 3.46 -10.96 8.66
N LYS A 80 3.81 -11.42 9.87
CA LYS A 80 5.15 -11.21 10.44
C LYS A 80 6.24 -11.89 9.62
N LYS A 81 6.03 -13.13 9.17
CA LYS A 81 6.98 -13.85 8.31
C LYS A 81 7.19 -13.13 6.97
N GLY A 82 6.13 -12.53 6.43
CA GLY A 82 6.14 -11.78 5.18
C GLY A 82 6.63 -10.33 5.27
N ASN A 83 7.07 -9.84 6.44
CA ASN A 83 7.39 -8.42 6.67
C ASN A 83 6.23 -7.46 6.27
N LEU A 84 4.99 -7.92 6.42
CA LEU A 84 3.81 -7.13 6.11
C LEU A 84 3.64 -6.03 7.17
N ALA A 85 3.82 -4.78 6.76
CA ALA A 85 3.73 -3.62 7.64
C ALA A 85 2.29 -3.11 7.75
N ALA A 86 1.54 -3.16 6.66
CA ALA A 86 0.16 -2.70 6.61
C ALA A 86 -0.68 -3.57 5.67
N GLU A 87 -1.93 -3.74 6.05
CA GLU A 87 -2.95 -4.43 5.27
C GLU A 87 -4.19 -3.55 5.16
N PHE A 88 -4.79 -3.50 3.97
CA PHE A 88 -6.14 -2.99 3.79
C PHE A 88 -7.13 -4.15 3.77
N PHE A 89 -7.80 -4.34 4.90
CA PHE A 89 -8.88 -5.30 5.03
C PHE A 89 -10.05 -4.89 4.14
N SER A 90 -10.39 -5.75 3.18
CA SER A 90 -11.50 -5.52 2.27
C SER A 90 -12.82 -5.59 3.04
N ILE A 91 -13.65 -4.57 2.87
CA ILE A 91 -15.04 -4.54 3.31
C ILE A 91 -15.88 -4.80 2.05
N TRP A 92 -15.86 -6.07 1.62
CA TRP A 92 -16.62 -6.54 0.48
C TRP A 92 -17.95 -7.14 0.89
N VAL A 93 -19.02 -6.68 0.25
CA VAL A 93 -20.37 -7.16 0.50
C VAL A 93 -20.88 -7.89 -0.74
N GLU A 94 -21.15 -9.18 -0.61
CA GLU A 94 -21.66 -9.99 -1.72
C GLU A 94 -23.00 -9.41 -2.23
N PRO A 95 -23.10 -9.00 -3.51
CA PRO A 95 -24.24 -8.24 -4.01
C PRO A 95 -25.58 -8.99 -4.04
N VAL A 96 -25.57 -10.30 -4.26
CA VAL A 96 -26.79 -11.11 -4.39
C VAL A 96 -27.37 -11.44 -3.02
N GLU A 97 -26.53 -11.93 -2.10
CA GLU A 97 -26.91 -12.38 -0.76
C GLU A 97 -27.39 -11.20 0.11
N PHE A 98 -26.70 -10.07 0.04
CA PHE A 98 -26.96 -8.91 0.90
C PHE A 98 -27.78 -7.82 0.23
N LYS A 99 -28.44 -8.11 -0.91
CA LYS A 99 -29.27 -7.15 -1.63
C LYS A 99 -30.25 -6.41 -0.70
N GLY A 100 -30.15 -5.08 -0.67
CA GLY A 100 -30.97 -4.20 0.18
C GLY A 100 -30.56 -4.14 1.65
N ARG A 101 -29.43 -4.76 2.03
CA ARG A 101 -28.86 -4.76 3.37
C ARG A 101 -27.33 -4.60 3.33
N TYR A 102 -26.81 -3.91 2.32
CA TYR A 102 -25.36 -3.81 2.13
C TYR A 102 -24.69 -3.06 3.26
N ALA A 103 -25.32 -1.97 3.73
CA ALA A 103 -24.77 -1.18 4.82
C ALA A 103 -24.70 -1.97 6.13
N HIS A 104 -25.71 -2.79 6.41
CA HIS A 104 -25.71 -3.68 7.57
C HIS A 104 -24.50 -4.63 7.54
N ARG A 105 -24.24 -5.25 6.38
CA ARG A 105 -23.10 -6.17 6.23
C ARG A 105 -21.76 -5.44 6.31
N ALA A 106 -21.61 -4.30 5.64
CA ALA A 106 -20.39 -3.49 5.69
C ALA A 106 -20.05 -3.07 7.12
N LEU A 107 -21.05 -2.66 7.91
CA LEU A 107 -20.85 -2.30 9.32
C LEU A 107 -20.38 -3.48 10.18
N ALA A 108 -20.93 -4.68 9.97
CA ALA A 108 -20.49 -5.88 10.69
C ALA A 108 -19.02 -6.23 10.35
N MET A 109 -18.63 -6.06 9.09
CA MET A 109 -17.27 -6.29 8.62
C MET A 109 -16.28 -5.26 9.17
N ILE A 110 -16.66 -3.98 9.21
CA ILE A 110 -15.87 -2.92 9.84
C ILE A 110 -15.67 -3.23 11.33
N ASP A 111 -16.73 -3.56 12.05
CA ASP A 111 -16.66 -3.94 13.48
C ASP A 111 -15.71 -5.12 13.69
N ALA A 112 -15.79 -6.17 12.86
CA ALA A 112 -14.92 -7.34 12.99
C ALA A 112 -13.42 -7.01 12.89
N VAL A 113 -13.03 -6.04 12.04
CA VAL A 113 -11.63 -5.58 11.96
C VAL A 113 -11.22 -4.86 13.25
N TYR A 114 -12.09 -4.00 13.80
CA TYR A 114 -11.85 -3.37 15.11
C TYR A 114 -11.73 -4.42 16.22
N GLN A 115 -12.61 -5.41 16.26
CA GLN A 115 -12.58 -6.48 17.26
C GLN A 115 -11.26 -7.26 17.22
N GLN A 116 -10.70 -7.54 16.04
CA GLN A 116 -9.37 -8.18 15.94
C GLN A 116 -8.27 -7.28 16.53
N ALA A 117 -8.28 -5.99 16.24
CA ALA A 117 -7.31 -5.04 16.77
C ALA A 117 -7.43 -4.86 18.29
N GLU A 118 -8.66 -4.84 18.81
CA GLU A 118 -8.95 -4.74 20.25
C GLU A 118 -8.57 -6.02 21.00
N LYS A 119 -8.80 -7.19 20.39
CA LYS A 119 -8.44 -8.50 20.96
C LYS A 119 -6.92 -8.73 20.99
N HIS A 120 -6.19 -8.17 20.02
CA HIS A 120 -4.74 -8.38 19.85
C HIS A 120 -3.96 -7.06 19.77
N PRO A 121 -4.02 -6.21 20.81
CA PRO A 121 -3.44 -4.87 20.78
C PRO A 121 -1.90 -4.89 20.74
N ASP A 122 -1.27 -6.03 21.04
CA ASP A 122 0.17 -6.25 20.92
C ASP A 122 0.60 -6.62 19.48
N LYS A 123 -0.33 -7.04 18.62
CA LYS A 123 -0.05 -7.52 17.25
C LYS A 123 -0.60 -6.62 16.16
N MET A 124 -1.70 -5.92 16.40
CA MET A 124 -2.43 -5.14 15.41
C MET A 124 -2.75 -3.75 15.94
N MET A 125 -2.79 -2.76 15.06
CA MET A 125 -3.18 -1.39 15.39
C MET A 125 -3.99 -0.82 14.22
N MET A 126 -5.17 -0.26 14.51
CA MET A 126 -5.92 0.50 13.52
C MET A 126 -5.10 1.71 13.03
N ALA A 127 -5.07 1.90 11.72
CA ALA A 127 -4.32 2.95 11.06
C ALA A 127 -5.20 3.72 10.06
N PHE A 128 -5.02 5.03 10.02
CA PHE A 128 -5.87 5.93 9.24
C PHE A 128 -5.08 6.93 8.40
N SER A 129 -3.75 6.83 8.46
CA SER A 129 -2.80 7.72 7.82
C SER A 129 -1.47 6.98 7.61
N THR A 130 -0.60 7.54 6.78
CA THR A 130 0.78 7.04 6.61
C THR A 130 1.57 7.09 7.91
N ALA A 131 1.37 8.12 8.73
CA ALA A 131 2.01 8.25 10.04
C ALA A 131 1.60 7.12 11.00
N ASP A 132 0.34 6.67 10.93
CA ASP A 132 -0.12 5.52 11.72
C ASP A 132 0.52 4.22 11.26
N ILE A 133 0.68 4.02 9.94
CA ILE A 133 1.39 2.85 9.39
C ILE A 133 2.82 2.80 9.92
N GLU A 134 3.56 3.90 9.82
CA GLU A 134 4.94 3.94 10.33
C GLU A 134 5.00 3.72 11.85
N LYS A 135 4.01 4.24 12.60
CA LYS A 135 3.92 4.05 14.05
C LYS A 135 3.67 2.58 14.40
N ALA A 136 2.72 1.91 13.75
CA ALA A 136 2.45 0.50 13.95
C ALA A 136 3.68 -0.36 13.61
N TYR A 137 4.35 -0.07 12.49
CA TYR A 137 5.57 -0.77 12.10
C TYR A 137 6.68 -0.63 13.14
N ARG A 138 6.95 0.59 13.66
CA ARG A 138 7.92 0.81 14.74
C ARG A 138 7.56 0.05 16.02
N GLN A 139 6.26 -0.13 16.28
CA GLN A 139 5.75 -0.93 17.40
C GLN A 139 5.73 -2.43 17.11
N LYS A 140 6.19 -2.87 15.93
CA LYS A 140 6.16 -4.26 15.46
C LYS A 140 4.75 -4.85 15.38
N LYS A 141 3.77 -4.01 15.03
CA LYS A 141 2.37 -4.37 14.84
C LYS A 141 2.01 -4.27 13.37
N LEU A 142 1.04 -5.07 12.94
CA LEU A 142 0.37 -4.91 11.66
C LEU A 142 -0.51 -3.65 11.73
N ALA A 143 -0.29 -2.71 10.81
CA ALA A 143 -1.20 -1.59 10.61
C ALA A 143 -2.45 -2.08 9.88
N ALA A 144 -3.62 -1.92 10.48
CA ALA A 144 -4.89 -2.33 9.91
C ALA A 144 -5.63 -1.12 9.35
N LEU A 145 -5.81 -1.11 8.03
CA LEU A 145 -6.63 -0.16 7.31
C LEU A 145 -7.84 -0.88 6.74
N MET A 146 -8.86 -0.13 6.33
CA MET A 146 -10.06 -0.68 5.71
C MET A 146 -10.32 0.00 4.39
N GLY A 147 -10.80 -0.78 3.43
CA GLY A 147 -11.25 -0.29 2.15
C GLY A 147 -12.59 -0.89 1.75
N LEU A 148 -13.50 -0.04 1.30
CA LEU A 148 -14.83 -0.47 0.88
C LEU A 148 -14.75 -1.05 -0.53
N GLU A 149 -15.15 -2.30 -0.72
CA GLU A 149 -15.09 -2.94 -2.03
C GLU A 149 -16.46 -2.96 -2.70
N GLY A 150 -16.63 -2.05 -3.67
CA GLY A 150 -17.86 -1.89 -4.45
C GLY A 150 -18.74 -0.75 -3.94
N GLY A 151 -19.10 0.14 -4.88
CA GLY A 151 -19.94 1.31 -4.60
C GLY A 151 -21.37 0.98 -4.19
N HIS A 152 -21.87 -0.24 -4.47
CA HIS A 152 -23.18 -0.67 -3.99
C HIS A 152 -23.27 -0.63 -2.45
N ALA A 153 -22.17 -0.78 -1.73
CA ALA A 153 -22.13 -0.74 -0.28
C ALA A 153 -22.52 0.61 0.34
N ILE A 154 -22.51 1.71 -0.44
CA ILE A 154 -23.04 3.01 0.02
C ILE A 154 -24.52 3.21 -0.30
N GLU A 155 -25.19 2.25 -0.95
CA GLU A 155 -26.64 2.25 -1.23
C GLU A 155 -27.15 3.58 -1.83
N ASN A 156 -26.39 4.17 -2.76
CA ASN A 156 -26.67 5.48 -3.37
C ASN A 156 -26.88 6.61 -2.36
N ASN A 157 -26.28 6.48 -1.17
CA ASN A 157 -26.44 7.39 -0.07
C ASN A 157 -25.09 7.94 0.40
N MET A 158 -24.81 9.19 0.05
CA MET A 158 -23.58 9.88 0.44
C MET A 158 -23.39 10.03 1.96
N ARG A 159 -24.43 9.79 2.78
CA ARG A 159 -24.28 9.73 4.25
C ARG A 159 -23.49 8.49 4.65
N LEU A 160 -23.79 7.34 4.03
CA LEU A 160 -23.06 6.10 4.30
C LEU A 160 -21.58 6.24 3.93
N LEU A 161 -21.25 6.85 2.79
CA LEU A 161 -19.87 7.14 2.42
C LEU A 161 -19.13 7.95 3.51
N ARG A 162 -19.75 9.04 4.00
CA ARG A 162 -19.15 9.85 5.07
C ARG A 162 -19.05 9.09 6.39
N MET A 163 -20.04 8.27 6.73
CA MET A 163 -20.02 7.44 7.93
C MET A 163 -18.91 6.40 7.88
N TYR A 164 -18.73 5.69 6.75
CA TYR A 164 -17.63 4.74 6.60
C TYR A 164 -16.26 5.41 6.72
N TYR A 165 -16.09 6.61 6.14
CA TYR A 165 -14.86 7.38 6.33
C TYR A 165 -14.62 7.72 7.80
N GLN A 166 -15.66 8.15 8.54
CA GLN A 166 -15.58 8.41 9.98
C GLN A 166 -15.26 7.14 10.79
N LEU A 167 -15.77 5.99 10.35
CA LEU A 167 -15.47 4.67 10.92
C LEU A 167 -14.09 4.14 10.52
N GLY A 168 -13.32 4.86 9.70
CA GLY A 168 -11.92 4.53 9.43
C GLY A 168 -11.64 3.95 8.04
N VAL A 169 -12.63 3.84 7.16
CA VAL A 169 -12.41 3.44 5.75
C VAL A 169 -11.56 4.50 5.03
N ARG A 170 -10.55 4.06 4.26
CA ARG A 170 -9.58 4.96 3.60
C ARG A 170 -9.47 4.82 2.08
N TYR A 171 -10.05 3.77 1.48
CA TYR A 171 -10.38 3.76 0.06
C TYR A 171 -11.80 3.23 -0.17
N MET A 172 -12.33 3.49 -1.36
CA MET A 172 -13.49 2.81 -1.90
C MET A 172 -13.21 2.44 -3.36
N THR A 173 -13.43 1.19 -3.75
CA THR A 173 -13.53 0.84 -5.17
C THR A 173 -14.92 1.21 -5.67
N LEU A 174 -15.00 1.87 -6.82
CA LEU A 174 -16.26 2.41 -7.35
C LEU A 174 -17.25 1.29 -7.70
N THR A 175 -16.75 0.18 -8.21
CA THR A 175 -17.51 -1.02 -8.53
C THR A 175 -16.77 -2.26 -8.00
N TRP A 176 -17.51 -3.34 -7.81
CA TRP A 176 -16.94 -4.69 -7.86
C TRP A 176 -17.14 -5.23 -9.29
N SER A 177 -17.29 -6.54 -9.46
CA SER A 177 -17.67 -7.20 -10.70
C SER A 177 -19.09 -6.88 -11.17
N ASN A 178 -19.88 -6.12 -10.39
CA ASN A 178 -21.22 -5.67 -10.75
C ASN A 178 -21.30 -4.13 -10.87
N THR A 179 -22.01 -3.68 -11.90
CA THR A 179 -22.39 -2.28 -12.14
C THR A 179 -23.33 -1.80 -11.05
N ASN A 180 -23.24 -0.52 -10.73
CA ASN A 180 -24.21 0.18 -9.90
C ASN A 180 -24.76 1.40 -10.66
N GLU A 181 -25.66 2.14 -10.02
CA GLU A 181 -26.45 3.19 -10.67
C GLU A 181 -25.62 4.39 -11.17
N TRP A 182 -24.33 4.46 -10.85
CA TRP A 182 -23.46 5.59 -11.20
C TRP A 182 -22.05 5.19 -11.67
N ALA A 183 -21.75 3.90 -11.80
CA ALA A 183 -20.48 3.40 -12.35
C ALA A 183 -20.62 1.99 -12.93
N ASP A 184 -20.08 1.80 -14.13
CA ASP A 184 -20.04 0.51 -14.83
C ASP A 184 -18.86 -0.35 -14.38
N ALA A 185 -19.10 -1.66 -14.23
CA ALA A 185 -18.08 -2.62 -13.87
C ALA A 185 -17.47 -3.31 -15.11
N SER A 186 -16.19 -3.65 -15.03
CA SER A 186 -15.55 -4.49 -16.05
C SER A 186 -16.01 -5.96 -15.99
N GLY A 187 -16.75 -6.36 -14.94
CA GLY A 187 -17.20 -7.73 -14.72
C GLY A 187 -18.51 -8.08 -15.41
N ASP A 188 -19.29 -7.09 -15.83
CA ASP A 188 -20.59 -7.28 -16.51
C ASP A 188 -20.43 -7.53 -18.02
N ILE A 189 -19.43 -8.33 -18.40
CA ILE A 189 -19.10 -8.66 -19.80
C ILE A 189 -20.21 -9.40 -20.57
N ASN A 190 -21.37 -9.63 -19.95
CA ASN A 190 -22.52 -10.32 -20.54
C ASN A 190 -23.77 -9.44 -20.71
N ASP A 191 -23.72 -8.14 -20.38
CA ASP A 191 -24.83 -7.21 -20.52
C ASP A 191 -24.77 -6.42 -21.86
N GLU A 192 -24.66 -7.14 -23.00
CA GLU A 192 -24.90 -6.59 -24.35
C GLU A 192 -26.31 -6.92 -24.87
#